data_AF-A0A4W5K2H7-F1
#
_entry.id   AF-A0A4W5K2H7-F1
#
_cell.length_a   1.000
_cell.length_b   1.000
_cell.length_c   1.000
_cell.angle_alpha   90.00
_cell.angle_beta   90.00
_cell.angle_gamma   90.00
#
_symmetry.space_group_name_H-M   'P 1'
#
loop_
_entity.id
_entity.type
_entity.pdbx_description
1 polymer ?
#
loop_
_entity_poly.entity_id
_entity_poly.type
_entity_poly.pdbx_seq_one_letter_code
_entity_poly.pdbx_strand_id
1 'polypeptide(L)'
;MDNRVGLNLLYTQTVSDIERGWILVNKDQHRQLKSLQEKGSKKEFIRLCQTLKYFGYIQFDPCVTDFPEKGCHAIVSAGNNELNFQVKLPNEQMKEGSFKVTRMRCWRVTSSVPVANGTASTSPCSSAKCEVKLELAFEYLMSKDRLQWVTITSPQAIMMSICLQSMVDELMVKKSGGSIKKMLRKRPNGSLHRSESQQAVKSPPLLDSPDPDREQIVKLSVSDASALISKSLELNC
;
A
#
# COMPACT_ATOMS: atom_id res chain seq x y z
N MET A 1 20.02 17.14 -7.14
CA MET A 1 18.63 17.63 -7.33
C MET A 1 18.75 18.94 -8.06
N ASP A 2 18.84 18.85 -9.38
CA ASP A 2 19.36 19.97 -10.19
C ASP A 2 18.25 20.64 -11.01
N ASN A 3 17.05 20.03 -11.02
CA ASN A 3 15.86 20.63 -11.59
C ASN A 3 15.16 21.53 -10.55
N ARG A 4 15.09 22.84 -10.84
CA ARG A 4 14.49 23.85 -9.95
C ARG A 4 13.00 23.60 -9.68
N VAL A 5 12.23 23.19 -10.68
CA VAL A 5 10.79 22.90 -10.54
C VAL A 5 10.58 21.67 -9.66
N GLY A 6 11.33 20.59 -9.94
CA GLY A 6 11.28 19.37 -9.13
C GLY A 6 11.68 19.60 -7.68
N LEU A 7 12.70 20.43 -7.43
CA LEU A 7 13.08 20.82 -6.06
C LEU A 7 11.95 21.58 -5.37
N ASN A 8 11.28 22.51 -6.06
CA ASN A 8 10.15 23.25 -5.50
C ASN A 8 8.96 22.34 -5.16
N LEU A 9 8.61 21.40 -6.06
CA LEU A 9 7.51 20.47 -5.81
C LEU A 9 7.80 19.56 -4.60
N LEU A 10 9.00 18.98 -4.56
CA LEU A 10 9.42 18.14 -3.43
C LEU A 10 9.46 18.92 -2.12
N TYR A 11 9.96 20.17 -2.16
CA TYR A 11 9.95 21.06 -1.00
C TYR A 11 8.54 21.31 -0.48
N THR A 12 7.61 21.72 -1.34
CA THR A 12 6.22 21.99 -0.92
C THR A 12 5.54 20.75 -0.34
N GLN A 13 5.74 19.58 -0.98
CA GLN A 13 5.23 18.31 -0.46
C GLN A 13 5.81 18.02 0.94
N THR A 14 7.12 18.10 1.08
CA THR A 14 7.81 17.77 2.34
C THR A 14 7.38 18.68 3.49
N VAL A 15 7.16 19.98 3.22
CA VAL A 15 6.62 20.91 4.22
C VAL A 15 5.23 20.46 4.68
N SER A 16 4.34 20.12 3.73
CA SER A 16 3.00 19.64 4.08
C SER A 16 3.04 18.33 4.86
N ASP A 17 3.93 17.40 4.51
CA ASP A 17 4.08 16.12 5.22
C ASP A 17 4.54 16.32 6.67
N ILE A 18 5.41 17.31 6.94
CA ILE A 18 5.82 17.68 8.30
C ILE A 18 4.65 18.32 9.06
N GLU A 19 3.93 19.26 8.44
CA GLU A 19 2.77 19.94 9.06
C GLU A 19 1.65 18.97 9.42
N ARG A 20 1.46 17.91 8.62
CA ARG A 20 0.50 16.81 8.87
C ARG A 20 1.00 15.79 9.90
N GLY A 21 2.26 15.89 10.33
CA GLY A 21 2.89 14.94 11.24
C GLY A 21 3.23 13.58 10.61
N TRP A 22 3.26 13.49 9.27
CA TRP A 22 3.64 12.25 8.57
C TRP A 22 5.15 12.00 8.67
N ILE A 23 5.94 13.07 8.69
CA ILE A 23 7.38 13.02 8.97
C ILE A 23 7.58 13.41 10.43
N LEU A 24 8.27 12.55 11.19
CA LEU A 24 8.52 12.80 12.60
C LEU A 24 9.72 13.72 12.79
N VAL A 25 9.48 14.82 13.49
CA VAL A 25 10.46 15.88 13.72
C VAL A 25 10.51 16.20 15.21
N ASN A 26 11.71 16.24 15.79
CA ASN A 26 11.89 16.69 17.18
C ASN A 26 12.00 18.23 17.27
N LYS A 27 12.02 18.76 18.50
CA LYS A 27 12.02 20.22 18.73
C LYS A 27 13.21 20.95 18.11
N ASP A 28 14.41 20.36 18.16
CA ASP A 28 15.63 20.99 17.65
C ASP A 28 15.68 20.95 16.11
N GLN A 29 15.31 19.80 15.52
CA GLN A 29 15.14 19.65 14.08
C GLN A 29 14.11 20.64 13.55
N HIS A 30 13.00 20.84 14.26
CA HIS A 30 11.98 21.81 13.87
C HIS A 30 12.52 23.24 13.85
N ARG A 31 13.38 23.63 14.80
CA ARG A 31 14.05 24.95 14.80
C ARG A 31 15.00 25.09 13.61
N GLN A 32 15.78 24.05 13.31
CA GLN A 32 16.69 24.04 12.16
C GLN A 32 15.93 24.16 10.83
N LEU A 33 14.87 23.37 10.65
CA LEU A 33 14.01 23.42 9.47
C LEU A 33 13.38 24.80 9.28
N LYS A 34 12.89 25.41 10.36
CA LYS A 34 12.34 26.77 10.33
C LYS A 34 13.40 27.79 9.88
N SER A 35 14.62 27.72 10.40
CA SER A 35 15.71 28.60 9.97
C SER A 35 16.06 28.42 8.49
N LEU A 36 16.04 27.18 7.97
CA LEU A 36 16.30 26.90 6.56
C LEU A 36 15.17 27.41 5.65
N GLN A 37 13.92 27.34 6.12
CA GLN A 37 12.75 27.88 5.43
C GLN A 37 12.80 29.42 5.35
N GLU A 38 13.13 30.11 6.45
CA GLU A 38 13.30 31.57 6.49
C GLU A 38 14.43 32.05 5.56
N LYS A 39 15.51 31.27 5.43
CA LYS A 39 16.63 31.56 4.51
C LYS A 39 16.34 31.19 3.05
N GLY A 40 15.23 30.52 2.76
CA GLY A 40 14.91 30.00 1.43
C GLY A 40 15.85 28.86 0.96
N SER A 41 16.58 28.22 1.88
CA SER A 41 17.57 27.16 1.60
C SER A 41 16.91 25.80 1.36
N LYS A 42 16.11 25.70 0.28
CA LYS A 42 15.26 24.52 0.00
C LYS A 42 16.06 23.22 -0.17
N LYS A 43 17.27 23.28 -0.72
CA LYS A 43 18.10 22.09 -0.97
C LYS A 43 18.61 21.51 0.34
N GLU A 44 19.09 22.37 1.23
CA GLU A 44 19.55 22.03 2.57
C GLU A 44 18.38 21.55 3.44
N PHE A 45 17.21 22.20 3.32
CA PHE A 45 15.97 21.75 3.97
C PHE A 45 15.64 20.30 3.59
N ILE A 46 15.59 20.01 2.28
CA ILE A 46 15.31 18.65 1.82
C ILE A 46 16.37 17.65 2.27
N ARG A 47 17.66 18.02 2.25
CA ARG A 47 18.74 17.15 2.74
C ARG A 47 18.58 16.81 4.23
N LEU A 48 18.16 17.76 5.06
CA LEU A 48 17.85 17.50 6.46
C LEU A 48 16.65 16.56 6.58
N CYS A 49 15.56 16.85 5.85
CA CYS A 49 14.35 16.02 5.88
C CYS A 49 14.59 14.57 5.47
N GLN A 50 15.49 14.31 4.52
CA GLN A 50 15.88 12.95 4.10
C GLN A 50 16.45 12.08 5.23
N THR A 51 16.90 12.69 6.33
CA THR A 51 17.40 11.98 7.52
C THR A 51 16.31 11.70 8.57
N LEU A 52 15.11 12.25 8.39
CA LEU A 52 14.02 12.17 9.36
C LEU A 52 13.20 10.89 9.18
N LYS A 53 12.63 10.41 10.30
CA LYS A 53 11.80 9.20 10.29
C LYS A 53 10.53 9.46 9.47
N TYR A 54 10.20 8.49 8.63
CA TYR A 54 9.09 8.51 7.68
C TYR A 54 9.19 9.52 6.53
N PHE A 55 10.36 10.13 6.29
CA PHE A 55 10.56 10.87 5.03
C PHE A 55 10.33 9.96 3.82
N GLY A 56 9.46 10.39 2.91
CA GLY A 56 9.10 9.63 1.71
C GLY A 56 8.10 8.49 1.94
N TYR A 57 7.49 8.42 3.13
CA TYR A 57 6.36 7.51 3.38
C TYR A 57 5.04 8.22 3.05
N ILE A 58 4.06 7.44 2.60
CA ILE A 58 2.66 7.84 2.50
C ILE A 58 1.94 7.26 3.71
N GLN A 59 1.35 8.11 4.54
CA GLN A 59 0.54 7.68 5.68
C GLN A 59 -0.94 7.57 5.27
N PHE A 60 -1.59 6.51 5.71
CA PHE A 60 -3.01 6.26 5.47
C PHE A 60 -3.85 6.68 6.68
N ASP A 61 -5.15 6.83 6.46
CA ASP A 61 -6.11 7.11 7.51
C ASP A 61 -6.18 5.95 8.52
N PRO A 62 -6.60 6.22 9.77
CA PRO A 62 -6.77 5.19 10.79
C PRO A 62 -7.60 4.01 10.28
N CYS A 63 -7.11 2.80 10.56
CA CYS A 63 -7.67 1.56 10.05
C CYS A 63 -7.66 0.47 11.13
N VAL A 64 -8.15 -0.71 10.78
CA VAL A 64 -8.19 -1.88 11.67
C VAL A 64 -7.36 -3.00 11.07
N THR A 65 -6.64 -3.75 11.89
CA THR A 65 -5.85 -4.90 11.46
C THR A 65 -6.09 -6.11 12.37
N ASP A 66 -5.76 -7.31 11.86
CA ASP A 66 -5.75 -8.54 12.64
C ASP A 66 -4.39 -8.86 13.29
N PHE A 67 -3.45 -7.92 13.25
CA PHE A 67 -2.10 -8.06 13.80
C PHE A 67 -1.75 -6.94 14.81
N PRO A 68 -1.13 -7.26 15.96
CA PRO A 68 -0.76 -8.59 16.44
C PRO A 68 -1.96 -9.43 16.90
N GLU A 69 -3.11 -8.79 17.11
CA GLU A 69 -4.36 -9.41 17.54
C GLU A 69 -5.51 -8.87 16.69
N LYS A 70 -6.65 -9.59 16.69
CA LYS A 70 -7.82 -9.21 15.91
C LYS A 70 -8.44 -7.90 16.40
N GLY A 71 -8.68 -6.97 15.48
CA GLY A 71 -9.42 -5.75 15.77
C GLY A 71 -8.53 -4.62 16.31
N CYS A 72 -7.20 -4.74 16.22
CA CYS A 72 -6.32 -3.65 16.62
C CYS A 72 -6.48 -2.44 15.71
N HIS A 73 -6.55 -1.24 16.30
CA HIS A 73 -6.49 0.01 15.56
C HIS A 73 -5.06 0.31 15.15
N ALA A 74 -4.85 0.72 13.90
CA ALA A 74 -3.53 1.02 13.38
C ALA A 74 -3.52 2.25 12.48
N ILE A 75 -2.40 2.96 12.49
CA ILE A 75 -1.99 3.84 11.40
C ILE A 75 -0.99 3.05 10.55
N VAL A 76 -1.26 2.95 9.25
CA VAL A 76 -0.36 2.29 8.30
C VAL A 76 0.35 3.36 7.49
N SER A 77 1.63 3.14 7.20
CA SER A 77 2.42 3.98 6.31
C SER A 77 3.18 3.11 5.31
N ALA A 78 3.17 3.47 4.03
CA ALA A 78 3.92 2.78 2.98
C ALA A 78 5.12 3.61 2.54
N GLY A 79 6.31 3.03 2.54
CA GLY A 79 7.53 3.71 2.13
C GLY A 79 8.74 2.82 2.36
N ASN A 80 9.90 3.19 1.80
CA ASN A 80 11.17 2.49 2.06
C ASN A 80 11.12 0.95 1.89
N ASN A 81 10.36 0.48 0.89
CA ASN A 81 10.14 -0.95 0.60
C ASN A 81 9.52 -1.73 1.78
N GLU A 82 8.65 -1.08 2.57
CA GLU A 82 7.91 -1.69 3.66
C GLU A 82 6.53 -1.07 3.87
N LEU A 83 5.66 -1.82 4.55
CA LEU A 83 4.53 -1.25 5.26
C LEU A 83 4.89 -1.16 6.74
N ASN A 84 4.80 0.04 7.30
CA ASN A 84 4.98 0.31 8.72
C ASN A 84 3.60 0.44 9.39
N PHE A 85 3.43 -0.23 10.52
CA PHE A 85 2.21 -0.25 11.30
C PHE A 85 2.50 0.39 12.64
N GLN A 86 1.76 1.43 12.99
CA GLN A 86 1.68 1.94 14.35
C GLN A 86 0.37 1.44 14.95
N VAL A 87 0.46 0.37 15.73
CA VAL A 87 -0.69 -0.33 16.30
C VAL A 87 -0.94 0.14 17.72
N LYS A 88 -2.18 0.53 17.99
CA LYS A 88 -2.67 0.83 19.33
C LYS A 88 -3.19 -0.45 19.98
N LEU A 89 -2.51 -0.89 21.04
CA LEU A 89 -2.91 -2.06 21.83
C LEU A 89 -4.04 -1.73 22.81
N PRO A 90 -4.76 -2.73 23.35
CA PRO A 90 -5.83 -2.53 24.34
C PRO A 90 -5.39 -1.83 25.63
N ASN A 91 -4.10 -1.92 25.97
CA ASN A 91 -3.52 -1.21 27.13
C ASN A 91 -3.08 0.23 26.81
N GLU A 92 -3.58 0.80 25.71
CA GLU A 92 -3.27 2.14 25.20
C GLU A 92 -1.80 2.35 24.78
N GLN A 93 -0.97 1.30 24.78
CA GLN A 93 0.40 1.39 24.29
C GLN A 93 0.45 1.34 22.76
N MET A 94 1.28 2.20 22.18
CA MET A 94 1.59 2.16 20.75
C MET A 94 2.78 1.23 20.51
N LYS A 95 2.60 0.24 19.64
CA LYS A 95 3.68 -0.60 19.14
C LYS A 95 3.87 -0.39 17.65
N GLU A 96 5.11 -0.47 17.22
CA GLU A 96 5.48 -0.34 15.82
C GLU A 96 5.89 -1.70 15.24
N GLY A 97 5.37 -2.02 14.06
CA GLY A 97 5.74 -3.20 13.28
C GLY A 97 6.12 -2.82 11.86
N SER A 98 7.19 -3.40 11.32
CA SER A 98 7.60 -3.21 9.92
C SER A 98 7.48 -4.51 9.13
N PHE A 99 6.77 -4.44 8.01
CA PHE A 99 6.59 -5.53 7.07
C PHE A 99 7.33 -5.21 5.76
N LYS A 100 8.49 -5.85 5.56
CA LYS A 100 9.31 -5.68 4.35
C LYS A 100 8.61 -6.27 3.13
N VAL A 101 8.53 -5.51 2.04
CA VAL A 101 7.93 -5.95 0.77
C VAL A 101 8.60 -7.23 0.25
N THR A 102 9.91 -7.37 0.43
CA THR A 102 10.67 -8.56 0.00
C THR A 102 10.33 -9.85 0.74
N ARG A 103 9.62 -9.75 1.88
CA ARG A 103 9.14 -10.89 2.68
C ARG A 103 7.66 -11.17 2.48
N MET A 104 6.97 -10.36 1.67
CA MET A 104 5.59 -10.62 1.26
C MET A 104 5.61 -11.60 0.10
N ARG A 105 4.96 -12.76 0.27
CA ARG A 105 4.81 -13.72 -0.81
C ARG A 105 3.84 -13.18 -1.84
N CYS A 106 2.66 -12.74 -1.40
CA CYS A 106 1.61 -12.18 -2.24
C CYS A 106 0.69 -11.29 -1.41
N TRP A 107 -0.20 -10.56 -2.07
CA TRP A 107 -1.29 -9.83 -1.44
C TRP A 107 -2.57 -9.90 -2.28
N ARG A 108 -3.69 -9.58 -1.66
CA ARG A 108 -5.00 -9.51 -2.29
C ARG A 108 -5.80 -8.34 -1.73
N VAL A 109 -6.63 -7.75 -2.57
CA VAL A 109 -7.64 -6.77 -2.13
C VAL A 109 -9.01 -7.44 -2.24
N THR A 110 -9.78 -7.38 -1.17
CA THR A 110 -11.13 -7.92 -1.11
C THR A 110 -12.13 -6.82 -0.77
N SER A 111 -13.34 -6.97 -1.31
CA SER A 111 -14.47 -6.07 -1.11
C SER A 111 -15.65 -6.91 -0.70
N SER A 112 -16.28 -6.60 0.44
CA SER A 112 -17.53 -7.25 0.85
C SER A 112 -18.64 -6.23 0.95
N VAL A 113 -19.79 -6.55 0.35
CA VAL A 113 -21.04 -5.83 0.58
C VAL A 113 -21.73 -6.45 1.81
N PRO A 114 -22.17 -5.65 2.79
CA PRO A 114 -23.00 -6.18 3.86
C PRO A 114 -24.33 -6.67 3.26
N VAL A 115 -24.56 -7.98 3.30
CA VAL A 115 -25.85 -8.56 2.94
C VAL A 115 -26.84 -8.14 4.01
N ALA A 116 -27.80 -7.29 3.66
CA ALA A 116 -28.91 -6.99 4.55
C ALA A 116 -29.69 -8.28 4.77
N ASN A 117 -29.56 -8.88 5.97
CA ASN A 117 -30.36 -10.04 6.34
C ASN A 117 -31.85 -9.70 6.15
N GLY A 118 -32.54 -10.49 5.34
CA GLY A 118 -33.92 -10.26 4.97
C GLY A 118 -34.86 -10.32 6.18
N THR A 119 -35.55 -9.20 6.42
CA THR A 119 -36.97 -9.24 6.76
C THR A 119 -37.70 -8.40 5.73
N ALA A 120 -38.58 -9.05 4.98
CA ALA A 120 -39.51 -8.39 4.09
C ALA A 120 -40.35 -7.37 4.88
N SER A 121 -40.02 -6.09 4.74
CA SER A 121 -40.95 -5.01 5.02
C SER A 121 -40.87 -4.03 3.86
N THR A 122 -41.91 -4.06 3.03
CA THR A 122 -42.22 -3.12 1.96
C THR A 122 -42.08 -1.67 2.44
N SER A 123 -40.94 -1.06 2.14
CA SER A 123 -40.80 0.39 2.04
C SER A 123 -39.53 0.71 1.24
N PRO A 124 -39.62 1.38 0.08
CA PRO A 124 -38.46 1.88 -0.61
C PRO A 124 -38.04 3.17 0.09
N CYS A 125 -37.42 3.05 1.27
CA CYS A 125 -36.87 4.17 2.00
C CYS A 125 -35.41 4.41 1.61
N SER A 126 -35.19 5.64 1.16
CA SER A 126 -33.95 6.31 0.79
C SER A 126 -32.72 6.01 1.66
N SER A 127 -31.57 5.91 0.98
CA SER A 127 -30.26 6.40 1.44
C SER A 127 -29.52 5.69 2.58
N ALA A 128 -29.73 4.39 2.83
CA ALA A 128 -28.73 3.62 3.57
C ALA A 128 -27.51 3.39 2.66
N LYS A 129 -26.45 4.20 2.81
CA LYS A 129 -25.18 3.97 2.12
C LYS A 129 -24.73 2.55 2.44
N CYS A 130 -24.80 1.65 1.46
CA CYS A 130 -24.24 0.32 1.57
C CYS A 130 -22.72 0.51 1.71
N GLU A 131 -22.21 0.45 2.94
CA GLU A 131 -20.80 0.70 3.21
C GLU A 131 -20.00 -0.52 2.75
N VAL A 132 -19.28 -0.35 1.64
CA VAL A 132 -18.40 -1.38 1.10
C VAL A 132 -17.20 -1.51 2.02
N LYS A 133 -17.03 -2.69 2.64
CA LYS A 133 -15.85 -2.98 3.44
C LYS A 133 -14.71 -3.43 2.52
N LEU A 134 -13.63 -2.67 2.50
CA LEU A 134 -12.42 -2.98 1.76
C LEU A 134 -11.33 -3.52 2.69
N GLU A 135 -10.63 -4.55 2.23
CA GLU A 135 -9.54 -5.19 2.95
C GLU A 135 -8.34 -5.41 2.03
N LEU A 136 -7.14 -5.15 2.54
CA LEU A 136 -5.87 -5.58 1.96
C LEU A 136 -5.32 -6.69 2.86
N ALA A 137 -5.13 -7.88 2.32
CA ALA A 137 -4.46 -8.97 3.03
C ALA A 137 -3.18 -9.36 2.31
N PHE A 138 -2.09 -9.58 3.05
CA PHE A 138 -0.82 -10.04 2.50
C PHE A 138 -0.27 -11.24 3.27
N GLU A 139 0.33 -12.19 2.56
CA GLU A 139 0.98 -13.36 3.13
C GLU A 139 2.44 -13.02 3.42
N TYR A 140 2.82 -12.97 4.69
CA TYR A 140 4.13 -12.52 5.15
C TYR A 140 4.96 -13.68 5.71
N LEU A 141 6.21 -13.77 5.28
CA LEU A 141 7.17 -14.70 5.87
C LEU A 141 7.61 -14.17 7.23
N MET A 142 7.05 -14.70 8.31
CA MET A 142 7.32 -14.27 9.68
C MET A 142 8.69 -14.78 10.17
N SER A 143 8.98 -16.05 9.91
CA SER A 143 10.27 -16.70 10.16
C SER A 143 10.51 -17.75 9.07
N LYS A 144 11.67 -18.44 9.10
CA LYS A 144 11.93 -19.55 8.17
C LYS A 144 10.73 -20.51 8.16
N ASP A 145 10.22 -20.77 6.97
CA ASP A 145 9.08 -21.66 6.67
C ASP A 145 7.75 -21.33 7.41
N ARG A 146 7.63 -20.13 8.01
CA ARG A 146 6.42 -19.68 8.68
C ARG A 146 5.78 -18.50 7.96
N LEU A 147 4.81 -18.79 7.10
CA LEU A 147 3.98 -17.80 6.43
C LEU A 147 2.73 -17.50 7.26
N GLN A 148 2.33 -16.24 7.31
CA GLN A 148 1.11 -15.80 8.00
C GLN A 148 0.42 -14.70 7.20
N TRP A 149 -0.90 -14.81 7.07
CA TRP A 149 -1.70 -13.72 6.51
C TRP A 149 -1.89 -12.61 7.54
N VAL A 150 -1.67 -11.38 7.11
CA VAL A 150 -1.98 -10.16 7.85
C VAL A 150 -3.01 -9.38 7.04
N THR A 151 -4.08 -8.95 7.68
CA THR A 151 -5.22 -8.27 7.07
C THR A 151 -5.33 -6.84 7.62
N ILE A 152 -5.50 -5.89 6.72
CA ILE A 152 -5.83 -4.49 7.01
C ILE A 152 -7.23 -4.24 6.45
N THR A 153 -8.18 -3.87 7.30
CA THR A 153 -9.48 -3.32 6.91
C THR A 153 -9.35 -1.80 6.82
N SER A 154 -9.48 -1.25 5.61
CA SER A 154 -9.37 0.19 5.36
C SER A 154 -10.10 0.57 4.07
N PRO A 155 -10.83 1.70 4.01
CA PRO A 155 -11.32 2.26 2.76
C PRO A 155 -10.20 2.54 1.73
N GLN A 156 -8.96 2.67 2.19
CA GLN A 156 -7.78 2.95 1.37
C GLN A 156 -6.99 1.68 0.99
N ALA A 157 -7.55 0.47 1.17
CA ALA A 157 -6.89 -0.80 0.83
C ALA A 157 -6.36 -0.87 -0.61
N ILE A 158 -7.10 -0.29 -1.57
CA ILE A 158 -6.67 -0.21 -2.97
C ILE A 158 -5.42 0.68 -3.11
N MET A 159 -5.38 1.83 -2.44
CA MET A 159 -4.25 2.75 -2.49
C MET A 159 -2.99 2.13 -1.84
N MET A 160 -3.18 1.37 -0.76
CA MET A 160 -2.10 0.57 -0.16
C MET A 160 -1.55 -0.48 -1.15
N SER A 161 -2.44 -1.17 -1.88
CA SER A 161 -2.04 -2.13 -2.93
C SER A 161 -1.24 -1.47 -4.07
N ILE A 162 -1.63 -0.26 -4.49
CA ILE A 162 -0.89 0.52 -5.49
C ILE A 162 0.52 0.88 -4.97
N CYS A 163 0.63 1.24 -3.69
CA CYS A 163 1.94 1.52 -3.07
C CYS A 163 2.83 0.27 -3.03
N LEU A 164 2.27 -0.89 -2.66
CA LEU A 164 2.98 -2.18 -2.69
C LEU A 164 3.49 -2.49 -4.10
N GLN A 165 2.62 -2.39 -5.11
CA GLN A 165 3.00 -2.63 -6.50
C GLN A 165 4.13 -1.69 -6.94
N SER A 166 4.03 -0.40 -6.63
CA SER A 166 5.06 0.59 -6.98
C SER A 166 6.41 0.28 -6.34
N MET A 167 6.43 -0.15 -5.07
CA MET A 167 7.66 -0.56 -4.38
C MET A 167 8.27 -1.83 -5.00
N VAL A 168 7.44 -2.81 -5.39
CA VAL A 168 7.91 -4.01 -6.09
C VAL A 168 8.53 -3.65 -7.45
N ASP A 169 7.85 -2.82 -8.25
CA ASP A 169 8.36 -2.40 -9.54
C ASP A 169 9.72 -1.70 -9.40
N GLU A 170 9.85 -0.80 -8.43
CA GLU A 170 11.11 -0.12 -8.12
C GLU A 170 12.23 -1.10 -7.74
N LEU A 171 11.94 -2.10 -6.90
CA LEU A 171 12.90 -3.14 -6.51
C LEU A 171 13.34 -3.98 -7.71
N MET A 172 12.43 -4.33 -8.61
CA MET A 172 12.73 -5.10 -9.82
C MET A 172 13.62 -4.33 -10.81
N VAL A 173 13.39 -3.02 -10.95
CA VAL A 173 14.24 -2.14 -11.77
C VAL A 173 15.65 -2.04 -11.18
N LYS A 174 15.76 -1.88 -9.86
CA LYS A 174 17.06 -1.80 -9.18
C LYS A 174 17.83 -3.12 -9.30
N LYS A 175 17.15 -4.26 -9.15
CA LYS A 175 17.76 -5.60 -9.28
C LYS A 175 18.33 -5.86 -10.67
N SER A 176 17.69 -5.37 -11.72
CA SER A 176 18.14 -5.52 -13.11
C SER A 176 19.25 -4.54 -13.53
N GLY A 177 19.77 -3.72 -12.59
CA GLY A 177 20.75 -2.66 -12.92
C GLY A 177 20.14 -1.51 -13.73
N GLY A 178 18.81 -1.46 -13.83
CA GLY A 178 18.07 -0.44 -14.55
C GLY A 178 17.99 0.87 -13.78
N SER A 179 17.60 1.94 -14.48
CA SER A 179 17.23 3.21 -13.86
C SER A 179 15.77 3.52 -14.20
N ILE A 180 15.00 3.99 -13.23
CA ILE A 180 13.60 4.42 -13.41
C ILE A 180 13.46 5.42 -14.57
N LYS A 181 14.45 6.29 -14.77
CA LYS A 181 14.49 7.24 -15.90
C LYS A 181 14.41 6.56 -17.28
N LYS A 182 14.94 5.33 -17.41
CA LYS A 182 14.88 4.54 -18.65
C LYS A 182 13.50 3.91 -18.87
N MET A 183 12.75 3.59 -17.81
CA MET A 183 11.37 3.09 -17.92
C MET A 183 10.41 4.16 -18.42
N LEU A 184 10.46 5.39 -17.88
CA LEU A 184 9.58 6.46 -18.35
C LEU A 184 9.86 6.85 -19.82
N ARG A 185 11.13 6.79 -20.26
CA ARG A 185 11.49 7.07 -21.66
C ARG A 185 11.04 6.00 -22.66
N LYS A 186 10.76 4.78 -22.21
CA LYS A 186 10.29 3.68 -23.07
C LYS A 186 8.80 3.72 -23.38
N ARG A 187 8.07 4.77 -22.96
CA ARG A 187 6.69 5.04 -23.40
C ARG A 187 6.62 6.15 -24.48
N PRO A 188 7.09 5.95 -25.72
CA PRO A 188 6.59 6.71 -26.86
C PRO A 188 5.43 5.93 -27.50
N ASN A 189 4.28 6.58 -27.65
CA ASN A 189 3.08 6.14 -28.39
C ASN A 189 2.26 4.96 -27.85
N GLY A 190 1.09 5.30 -27.29
CA GLY A 190 -0.19 4.84 -27.84
C GLY A 190 -0.38 3.33 -28.04
N SER A 191 -0.26 2.53 -26.99
CA SER A 191 -1.22 1.46 -26.71
C SER A 191 -1.13 1.12 -25.22
N LEU A 192 -2.28 0.94 -24.58
CA LEU A 192 -2.37 0.22 -23.32
C LEU A 192 -1.99 -1.23 -23.62
N HIS A 193 -0.70 -1.52 -23.73
CA HIS A 193 -0.23 -2.89 -23.77
C HIS A 193 -0.36 -3.43 -22.35
N ARG A 194 -1.52 -4.06 -22.11
CA ARG A 194 -1.82 -4.92 -20.97
C ARG A 194 -0.61 -5.83 -20.76
N SER A 195 0.16 -5.61 -19.70
CA SER A 195 1.25 -6.51 -19.34
C SER A 195 0.69 -7.93 -19.24
N GLU A 196 1.43 -8.93 -19.75
CA GLU A 196 1.02 -10.34 -19.69
C GLU A 196 0.67 -10.82 -18.27
N SER A 197 1.14 -10.10 -17.24
CA SER A 197 0.76 -10.24 -15.82
C SER A 197 -0.71 -9.90 -15.50
N GLN A 198 -1.52 -9.53 -16.49
CA GLN A 198 -2.96 -9.28 -16.36
C GLN A 198 -3.80 -10.26 -17.17
N GLN A 199 -3.32 -11.48 -17.49
CA GLN A 199 -4.23 -12.49 -18.03
C GLN A 199 -5.24 -12.91 -16.96
N ALA A 200 -6.49 -12.48 -17.14
CA ALA A 200 -7.61 -13.13 -16.51
C ALA A 200 -7.63 -14.58 -17.03
N VAL A 201 -7.71 -15.55 -16.12
CA VAL A 201 -8.01 -16.95 -16.43
C VAL A 201 -9.19 -16.98 -17.40
N LYS A 202 -8.96 -17.52 -18.61
CA LYS A 202 -10.03 -17.72 -19.60
C LYS A 202 -11.11 -18.57 -18.94
N SER A 203 -12.33 -18.05 -18.92
CA SER A 203 -13.51 -18.79 -18.47
C SER A 203 -13.63 -20.09 -19.30
N PRO A 204 -13.99 -21.23 -18.68
CA PRO A 204 -14.39 -22.41 -19.42
C PRO A 204 -15.59 -22.07 -20.33
N PRO A 205 -15.73 -22.73 -21.49
CA PRO A 205 -16.86 -22.49 -22.38
C PRO A 205 -18.18 -22.78 -21.67
N LEU A 206 -19.15 -21.88 -21.87
CA LEU A 206 -20.51 -21.95 -21.33
C LEU A 206 -21.20 -23.22 -21.85
N LEU A 207 -21.55 -24.11 -20.93
CA LEU A 207 -22.62 -25.08 -21.13
C LEU A 207 -23.90 -24.51 -20.49
N ASP A 208 -25.01 -24.65 -21.21
CA ASP A 208 -26.34 -24.12 -20.88
C ASP A 208 -26.82 -24.47 -19.46
N SER A 209 -27.47 -23.48 -18.85
CA SER A 209 -28.17 -23.45 -17.54
C SER A 209 -29.29 -24.50 -17.40
N PRO A 210 -29.91 -24.75 -16.20
CA PRO A 210 -29.88 -23.92 -14.97
C PRO A 210 -29.72 -24.69 -13.63
N ASP A 211 -29.29 -23.97 -12.59
CA ASP A 211 -29.62 -24.29 -11.19
C ASP A 211 -29.62 -22.97 -10.38
N PRO A 212 -30.68 -22.63 -9.61
CA PRO A 212 -30.86 -21.28 -9.08
C PRO A 212 -30.33 -21.09 -7.65
N ASP A 213 -29.26 -21.78 -7.23
CA ASP A 213 -28.72 -21.64 -5.86
C ASP A 213 -27.19 -21.70 -5.78
N ARG A 214 -26.48 -20.75 -6.43
CA ARG A 214 -25.04 -20.59 -6.19
C ARG A 214 -24.55 -19.15 -6.23
N GLU A 215 -24.29 -18.59 -5.05
CA GLU A 215 -23.63 -17.29 -4.87
C GLU A 215 -22.24 -17.25 -5.53
N GLN A 216 -22.00 -16.23 -6.35
CA GLN A 216 -20.69 -15.96 -6.94
C GLN A 216 -19.89 -14.98 -6.08
N ILE A 217 -18.86 -15.48 -5.39
CA ILE A 217 -17.81 -14.67 -4.79
C ILE A 217 -16.84 -14.25 -5.90
N VAL A 218 -16.84 -12.96 -6.27
CA VAL A 218 -15.85 -12.42 -7.21
C VAL A 218 -14.54 -12.16 -6.47
N LYS A 219 -13.62 -13.13 -6.58
CA LYS A 219 -12.26 -13.07 -6.03
C LYS A 219 -11.31 -12.50 -7.09
N LEU A 220 -10.98 -11.21 -6.99
CA LEU A 220 -9.94 -10.60 -7.81
C LEU A 220 -8.58 -10.77 -7.12
N SER A 221 -7.87 -11.83 -7.47
CA SER A 221 -6.48 -12.05 -7.07
C SER A 221 -5.54 -11.52 -8.15
N VAL A 222 -4.67 -10.58 -7.80
CA VAL A 222 -3.52 -10.17 -8.63
C VAL A 222 -2.32 -10.98 -8.16
N SER A 223 -2.00 -12.04 -8.89
CA SER A 223 -0.97 -13.02 -8.52
C SER A 223 -0.01 -13.22 -9.69
N ASP A 224 0.96 -12.33 -9.88
CA ASP A 224 2.08 -12.62 -10.81
C ASP A 224 3.43 -12.02 -10.40
N ALA A 225 3.47 -11.02 -9.51
CA ALA A 225 4.72 -10.51 -8.95
C ALA A 225 5.36 -11.46 -7.90
N SER A 226 4.54 -12.31 -7.27
CA SER A 226 4.90 -13.24 -6.19
C SER A 226 5.82 -14.39 -6.63
N ALA A 227 5.65 -14.87 -7.86
CA ALA A 227 6.40 -16.01 -8.41
C ALA A 227 7.88 -15.67 -8.66
N LEU A 228 8.17 -14.42 -9.02
CA LEU A 228 9.54 -13.95 -9.28
C LEU A 228 10.34 -13.70 -7.99
N ILE A 229 9.66 -13.31 -6.90
CA ILE A 229 10.30 -13.15 -5.59
C ILE A 229 10.53 -14.51 -4.94
N SER A 230 9.56 -15.44 -5.03
CA SER A 230 9.67 -16.78 -4.44
C SER A 230 10.78 -17.62 -5.10
N LYS A 231 10.91 -17.60 -6.44
CA LYS A 231 12.00 -18.30 -7.14
C LYS A 231 13.40 -17.78 -6.79
N SER A 232 13.52 -16.53 -6.33
CA SER A 232 14.82 -15.95 -5.98
C SER A 232 15.30 -16.30 -4.57
N LEU A 233 14.41 -16.79 -3.70
CA LEU A 233 14.77 -17.30 -2.37
C LEU A 233 15.30 -18.75 -2.44
N GLU A 234 14.83 -19.54 -3.41
CA GLU A 234 15.32 -20.92 -3.63
C GLU A 234 16.71 -20.98 -4.29
N LEU A 235 17.20 -19.88 -4.89
CA LEU A 235 18.51 -19.81 -5.55
C LEU A 235 19.65 -19.29 -4.66
N ASN A 236 19.38 -18.96 -3.39
CA ASN A 236 20.37 -18.48 -2.41
C ASN A 236 20.39 -19.33 -1.12
N CYS A 237 20.06 -20.62 -1.22
CA CYS A 237 20.37 -21.64 -0.22
C CYS A 237 21.18 -22.76 -0.88
#